data_AF-A0A519EGQ8-F1
#
_entry.id   AF-A0A519EGQ8-F1
#
_cell.length_a   1.000
_cell.length_b   1.000
_cell.length_c   1.000
_cell.angle_alpha   90.00
_cell.angle_beta   90.00
_cell.angle_gamma   90.00
#
_symmetry.space_group_name_H-M   'P 1'
#
loop_
_entity.id
_entity.type
_entity.pdbx_description
1 polymer ?
#
loop_
_entity_poly.entity_id
_entity_poly.type
_entity_poly.pdbx_seq_one_letter_code
_entity_poly.pdbx_strand_id
1 'polypeptide(L)'
;MRLALRIAALSLVISALPSAWADPASGTFTASRACEAFQSFRKSTNPDGAKLSPGTGYTILESHNAGWTRVQVPGARPPERWVQNDCGAAAGGGAPPPPPSNPTRARGPSVNNETGSSTTSGGGQGMCKTPDQYDSFVLAMSWQPGFCEWTAGGRRGKPECEAMEDGKLKVTNLTLHGLWPNRQQCGISYGDCSNAPMNLSKETISYIGPWMPNFLYEKGFGEHEWRKHGTCQTTLNPDAYFRRAVDLVKQFNDSSAGRYIRQNIGGAISRNTFYEKLKAETGSDAYRDSVKLMCSGQYLTEIQVKLPRDYKAGGTLKQLLGDQPSGSGGGTCRRDEIRIEASGR
;
A
#
# COMPACT_ATOMS: atom_id res chain seq x y z
N MET A 1 -6.28 35.42 63.20
CA MET A 1 -6.03 33.97 63.03
C MET A 1 -6.15 33.63 61.55
N ARG A 2 -5.08 33.08 60.96
CA ARG A 2 -5.01 32.71 59.54
C ARG A 2 -5.76 31.40 59.31
N LEU A 3 -6.76 31.37 58.42
CA LEU A 3 -7.46 30.15 58.03
C LEU A 3 -6.78 29.56 56.79
N ALA A 4 -6.10 28.42 56.97
CA ALA A 4 -5.40 27.70 55.91
C ALA A 4 -6.37 26.81 55.12
N LEU A 5 -6.41 27.00 53.80
CA LEU A 5 -7.19 26.19 52.87
C LEU A 5 -6.43 24.89 52.57
N ARG A 6 -6.94 23.75 53.03
CA ARG A 6 -6.39 22.42 52.70
C ARG A 6 -6.95 21.98 51.34
N ILE A 7 -6.10 22.01 50.31
CA ILE A 7 -6.40 21.41 49.00
C ILE A 7 -5.98 19.94 49.06
N ALA A 8 -6.95 19.03 49.00
CA ALA A 8 -6.70 17.61 48.85
C ALA A 8 -6.31 17.32 47.39
N ALA A 9 -5.06 16.89 47.17
CA ALA A 9 -4.61 16.42 45.87
C ALA A 9 -5.17 15.01 45.62
N LEU A 10 -6.12 14.89 44.68
CA LEU A 10 -6.63 13.61 44.20
C LEU A 10 -5.63 13.05 43.19
N SER A 11 -4.81 12.09 43.61
CA SER A 11 -3.88 11.38 42.74
C SER A 11 -4.67 10.47 41.79
N LEU A 12 -4.84 10.91 40.54
CA LEU A 12 -5.40 10.08 39.48
C LEU A 12 -4.35 9.03 39.07
N VAL A 13 -4.49 7.82 39.59
CA VAL A 13 -3.71 6.66 39.15
C VAL A 13 -4.17 6.29 37.74
N ILE A 14 -3.42 6.71 36.73
CA ILE A 14 -3.62 6.29 35.34
C ILE A 14 -3.09 4.86 35.23
N SER A 15 -3.99 3.89 35.32
CA SER A 15 -3.71 2.51 34.95
C SER A 15 -3.40 2.48 33.45
N ALA A 16 -2.12 2.37 33.10
CA ALA A 16 -1.70 2.13 31.73
C ALA A 16 -2.23 0.77 31.29
N LEU A 17 -3.32 0.77 30.52
CA LEU A 17 -3.74 -0.44 29.80
C LEU A 17 -2.65 -0.73 28.76
N PRO A 18 -2.06 -1.93 28.75
CA PRO A 18 -1.08 -2.28 27.74
C PRO A 18 -1.75 -2.18 26.37
N SER A 19 -1.10 -1.42 25.49
CA SER A 19 -1.46 -1.34 24.09
C SER A 19 -1.58 -2.77 23.54
N ALA A 20 -2.72 -3.09 22.96
CA ALA A 20 -2.96 -4.37 22.29
C ALA A 20 -2.42 -4.28 20.86
N TRP A 21 -1.30 -4.95 20.58
CA TRP A 21 -0.65 -5.00 19.27
C TRP A 21 -0.95 -6.37 18.64
N ALA A 22 -1.14 -6.39 17.31
CA ALA A 22 -1.15 -7.61 16.53
C ALA A 22 0.28 -7.89 16.08
N ASP A 23 0.80 -9.06 16.42
CA ASP A 23 2.13 -9.48 16.01
C ASP A 23 2.02 -10.35 14.75
N PRO A 24 2.97 -10.24 13.80
CA PRO A 24 3.09 -11.18 12.71
C PRO A 24 3.25 -12.60 13.27
N ALA A 25 2.39 -13.51 12.85
CA ALA A 25 2.45 -14.91 13.25
C ALA A 25 2.31 -15.78 12.01
N SER A 26 3.02 -16.90 11.99
CA SER A 26 2.98 -17.87 10.91
C SER A 26 2.62 -19.25 11.47
N GLY A 27 2.02 -20.08 10.62
CA GLY A 27 1.55 -21.41 11.00
C GLY A 27 0.13 -21.67 10.52
N THR A 28 -0.46 -22.73 11.06
CA THR A 28 -1.80 -23.17 10.69
C THR A 28 -2.70 -23.14 11.91
N PHE A 29 -3.86 -22.51 11.76
CA PHE A 29 -4.96 -22.54 12.72
C PHE A 29 -5.95 -23.61 12.30
N THR A 30 -6.05 -24.71 13.05
CA THR A 30 -7.02 -25.77 12.77
C THR A 30 -8.27 -25.56 13.61
N ALA A 31 -9.40 -25.29 12.97
CA ALA A 31 -10.66 -25.05 13.65
C ALA A 31 -11.19 -26.35 14.29
N SER A 32 -11.52 -26.33 15.58
CA SER A 32 -12.15 -27.46 16.27
C SER A 32 -13.67 -27.45 16.14
N ARG A 33 -14.26 -26.29 15.84
CA ARG A 33 -15.71 -26.07 15.66
C ARG A 33 -15.97 -25.01 14.59
N ALA A 34 -17.23 -24.87 14.18
CA ALA A 34 -17.62 -23.80 13.27
C ALA A 34 -17.69 -22.46 14.02
N CYS A 35 -16.99 -21.44 13.53
CA CYS A 35 -16.93 -20.12 14.17
C CYS A 35 -17.03 -19.00 13.14
N GLU A 36 -17.61 -17.89 13.58
CA GLU A 36 -17.65 -16.66 12.78
C GLU A 36 -16.24 -16.16 12.45
N ALA A 37 -16.06 -15.74 11.21
CA ALA A 37 -14.82 -15.21 10.68
C ALA A 37 -15.03 -13.74 10.29
N PHE A 38 -14.66 -12.83 11.19
CA PHE A 38 -15.01 -11.42 11.09
C PHE A 38 -14.00 -10.64 10.22
N GLN A 39 -14.50 -9.73 9.40
CA GLN A 39 -13.66 -8.70 8.77
C GLN A 39 -13.08 -7.76 9.83
N SER A 40 -13.87 -7.46 10.87
CA SER A 40 -13.43 -6.69 12.04
C SER A 40 -14.06 -7.27 13.31
N PHE A 41 -13.24 -7.86 14.19
CA PHE A 41 -13.72 -8.36 15.48
C PHE A 41 -14.17 -7.23 16.42
N ARG A 42 -13.55 -6.05 16.33
CA ARG A 42 -13.92 -4.86 17.14
C ARG A 42 -15.30 -4.30 16.79
N LYS A 43 -15.73 -4.48 15.54
CA LYS A 43 -17.03 -4.00 15.03
C LYS A 43 -18.02 -5.14 14.75
N SER A 44 -17.66 -6.37 15.14
CA SER A 44 -18.42 -7.60 14.84
C SER A 44 -18.91 -7.68 13.39
N THR A 45 -18.10 -7.21 12.44
CA THR A 45 -18.51 -7.07 11.04
C THR A 45 -18.18 -8.35 10.26
N ASN A 46 -19.21 -9.08 9.83
CA ASN A 46 -19.11 -10.29 8.99
C ASN A 46 -20.20 -10.30 7.90
N PRO A 47 -20.11 -9.45 6.87
CA PRO A 47 -21.21 -9.17 5.94
C PRO A 47 -21.57 -10.34 5.01
N ASP A 48 -20.63 -11.26 4.79
CA ASP A 48 -20.79 -12.48 4.00
C ASP A 48 -21.03 -13.72 4.86
N GLY A 49 -21.17 -13.55 6.18
CA GLY A 49 -21.44 -14.66 7.12
C GLY A 49 -20.37 -15.75 7.08
N ALA A 50 -19.13 -15.39 6.77
CA ALA A 50 -18.04 -16.34 6.64
C ALA A 50 -17.80 -17.09 7.96
N LYS A 51 -17.65 -18.42 7.88
CA LYS A 51 -17.34 -19.27 9.05
C LYS A 51 -16.18 -20.19 8.76
N LEU A 52 -15.45 -20.55 9.81
CA LEU A 52 -14.52 -21.67 9.75
C LEU A 52 -15.28 -23.00 9.75
N SER A 53 -14.69 -24.00 9.13
CA SER A 53 -15.18 -25.37 9.06
C SER A 53 -14.39 -26.24 10.03
N PRO A 54 -15.05 -27.04 10.90
CA PRO A 54 -14.36 -27.94 11.82
C PRO A 54 -13.36 -28.86 11.10
N GLY A 55 -12.20 -29.11 11.71
CA GLY A 55 -11.11 -29.92 11.16
C GLY A 55 -10.30 -29.26 10.05
N THR A 56 -10.68 -28.06 9.59
CA THR A 56 -9.99 -27.37 8.49
C THR A 56 -8.85 -26.50 9.02
N GLY A 57 -7.69 -26.60 8.37
CA GLY A 57 -6.53 -25.74 8.63
C GLY A 57 -6.61 -24.44 7.83
N TYR A 58 -6.39 -23.32 8.50
CA TYR A 58 -6.38 -21.98 7.92
C TYR A 58 -5.01 -21.32 8.18
N THR A 59 -4.44 -20.68 7.17
CA THR A 59 -3.15 -20.00 7.30
C THR A 59 -3.26 -18.85 8.29
N ILE A 60 -2.40 -18.84 9.31
CA ILE A 60 -2.27 -17.71 10.24
C ILE A 60 -1.50 -16.58 9.55
N LEU A 61 -2.04 -15.38 9.64
CA LEU A 61 -1.45 -14.14 9.13
C LEU A 61 -0.92 -13.27 10.29
N GLU A 62 -1.72 -13.16 11.35
CA GLU A 62 -1.43 -12.32 12.51
C GLU A 62 -2.03 -12.96 13.77
N SER A 63 -1.40 -12.74 14.92
CA SER A 63 -1.99 -13.05 16.23
C SER A 63 -2.14 -11.77 17.04
N HIS A 64 -3.25 -11.64 17.75
CA HIS A 64 -3.57 -10.49 18.58
C HIS A 64 -3.73 -10.92 20.03
N ASN A 65 -3.08 -10.20 20.94
CA ASN A 65 -3.00 -10.55 22.36
C ASN A 65 -4.37 -10.61 23.08
N ALA A 66 -5.40 -9.96 22.55
CA ALA A 66 -6.79 -10.06 23.05
C ALA A 66 -7.52 -11.36 22.65
N GLY A 67 -6.81 -12.45 22.34
CA GLY A 67 -7.41 -13.75 22.06
C GLY A 67 -7.99 -13.92 20.65
N TRP A 68 -7.44 -13.20 19.67
CA TRP A 68 -7.87 -13.28 18.27
C TRP A 68 -6.71 -13.65 17.36
N THR A 69 -6.99 -14.46 16.35
CA THR A 69 -6.03 -14.81 15.30
C THR A 69 -6.62 -14.38 13.96
N ARG A 70 -5.81 -13.74 13.12
CA ARG A 70 -6.19 -13.41 11.76
C ARG A 70 -5.73 -14.53 10.85
N VAL A 71 -6.68 -15.16 10.17
CA VAL A 71 -6.45 -16.28 9.29
C VAL A 71 -6.95 -16.00 7.88
N GLN A 72 -6.41 -16.70 6.89
CA GLN A 72 -6.91 -16.65 5.53
C GLN A 72 -8.05 -17.65 5.34
N VAL A 73 -9.26 -17.15 5.08
CA VAL A 73 -10.48 -17.93 4.85
C VAL A 73 -10.84 -17.90 3.37
N PRO A 74 -10.61 -18.99 2.63
CA PRO A 74 -10.98 -19.06 1.21
C PRO A 74 -12.48 -18.79 0.99
N GLY A 75 -12.79 -17.96 -0.01
CA GLY A 75 -14.17 -17.61 -0.37
C GLY A 75 -14.77 -16.43 0.42
N ALA A 76 -14.18 -16.03 1.54
CA ALA A 76 -14.60 -14.84 2.26
C ALA A 76 -14.14 -13.54 1.55
N ARG A 77 -14.90 -12.45 1.69
CA ARG A 77 -14.66 -11.13 1.05
C ARG A 77 -14.63 -9.98 2.07
N PRO A 78 -13.45 -9.56 2.56
CA PRO A 78 -12.10 -10.01 2.16
C PRO A 78 -11.73 -11.39 2.74
N PRO A 79 -10.70 -12.10 2.23
CA PRO A 79 -10.35 -13.43 2.71
C PRO A 79 -9.63 -13.42 4.07
N GLU A 80 -9.03 -12.31 4.51
CA GLU A 80 -8.37 -12.20 5.81
C GLU A 80 -9.41 -11.95 6.91
N ARG A 81 -9.62 -12.93 7.77
CA ARG A 81 -10.64 -12.90 8.82
C ARG A 81 -10.09 -13.12 10.20
N TRP A 82 -10.68 -12.41 11.16
CA TRP A 82 -10.42 -12.56 12.57
C TRP A 82 -11.31 -13.65 13.15
N VAL A 83 -10.68 -14.60 13.84
CA VAL A 83 -11.33 -15.72 14.52
C VAL A 83 -10.86 -15.77 15.97
N GLN A 84 -11.72 -16.22 16.87
CA GLN A 84 -11.35 -16.37 18.28
C GLN A 84 -10.36 -17.52 18.45
N ASN A 85 -9.38 -17.34 19.32
CA ASN A 85 -8.36 -18.37 19.56
C ASN A 85 -8.94 -19.65 20.14
N ASP A 86 -10.07 -19.59 20.86
CA ASP A 86 -10.77 -20.77 21.40
C ASP A 86 -11.50 -21.60 20.32
N CYS A 87 -11.54 -21.11 19.07
CA CYS A 87 -12.18 -21.78 17.95
C CYS A 87 -11.36 -22.96 17.42
N GLY A 88 -10.09 -23.07 17.82
CA GLY A 88 -9.16 -24.00 17.21
C GLY A 88 -7.79 -23.96 17.88
N ALA A 89 -6.84 -24.66 17.29
CA ALA A 89 -5.46 -24.70 17.77
C ALA A 89 -4.52 -24.13 16.71
N ALA A 90 -3.60 -23.26 17.14
CA ALA A 90 -2.50 -22.78 16.31
C ALA A 90 -1.29 -23.71 16.47
N ALA A 91 -0.75 -24.21 15.38
CA ALA A 91 0.53 -24.94 15.36
C ALA A 91 1.59 -24.08 14.65
N GLY A 92 2.70 -23.77 15.34
CA GLY A 92 3.85 -23.05 14.76
C GLY A 92 4.57 -21.98 15.59
N GLY A 93 4.33 -21.84 16.90
CA GLY A 93 4.99 -20.82 17.73
C GLY A 93 6.35 -21.26 18.29
N GLY A 94 7.45 -20.86 17.66
CA GLY A 94 8.80 -21.01 18.22
C GLY A 94 9.90 -20.42 17.33
N ALA A 95 10.78 -19.59 17.91
CA ALA A 95 11.98 -19.09 17.25
C ALA A 95 12.83 -20.26 16.68
N PRO A 96 13.54 -20.07 15.55
CA PRO A 96 14.24 -21.17 14.89
C PRO A 96 15.41 -21.69 15.74
N PRO A 97 15.61 -23.02 15.87
CA PRO A 97 16.77 -23.58 16.56
C PRO A 97 18.03 -23.50 15.68
N PRO A 98 19.25 -23.45 16.27
CA PRO A 98 20.50 -23.45 15.51
C PRO A 98 20.76 -24.82 14.86
N PRO A 99 21.50 -24.89 13.75
CA PRO A 99 21.70 -26.12 12.99
C PRO A 99 22.61 -27.10 13.76
N PRO A 100 22.34 -28.42 13.70
CA PRO A 100 23.22 -29.42 14.30
C PRO A 100 24.46 -29.64 13.44
N SER A 101 25.60 -29.73 14.12
CA SER A 101 26.89 -30.18 13.60
C SER A 101 26.87 -31.66 13.19
N ASN A 102 27.47 -31.95 12.04
CA ASN A 102 27.64 -33.29 11.45
C ASN A 102 28.12 -34.36 12.44
N PRO A 103 27.72 -35.63 12.19
CA PRO A 103 28.68 -36.72 12.28
C PRO A 103 28.76 -37.55 10.99
N THR A 104 29.94 -38.14 10.87
CA THR A 104 30.52 -38.98 9.82
C THR A 104 29.80 -40.30 9.52
N ARG A 105 29.78 -40.64 8.21
CA ARG A 105 30.19 -41.91 7.56
C ARG A 105 29.41 -43.23 7.84
N ALA A 106 28.84 -43.81 6.76
CA ALA A 106 29.03 -45.20 6.24
C ALA A 106 27.88 -45.55 5.26
N ARG A 107 28.10 -45.65 3.94
CA ARG A 107 28.51 -46.82 3.11
C ARG A 107 27.41 -47.89 2.89
N GLY A 108 26.91 -47.98 1.65
CA GLY A 108 26.16 -49.14 1.11
C GLY A 108 25.47 -48.84 -0.25
N PRO A 109 25.56 -49.69 -1.30
CA PRO A 109 25.44 -49.27 -2.70
C PRO A 109 24.14 -49.72 -3.43
N SER A 110 23.72 -49.00 -4.48
CA SER A 110 23.37 -49.54 -5.81
C SER A 110 22.80 -48.45 -6.74
N VAL A 111 23.49 -48.13 -7.84
CA VAL A 111 23.18 -48.44 -9.26
C VAL A 111 21.95 -47.72 -9.85
N ASN A 112 22.27 -46.64 -10.59
CA ASN A 112 21.73 -46.10 -11.83
C ASN A 112 20.27 -46.39 -12.24
N ASN A 113 19.47 -45.34 -12.42
CA ASN A 113 18.97 -45.01 -13.76
C ASN A 113 18.46 -43.56 -13.89
N GLU A 114 18.64 -43.04 -15.08
CA GLU A 114 18.31 -41.69 -15.56
C GLU A 114 16.82 -41.35 -15.40
N THR A 115 16.53 -40.10 -15.00
CA THR A 115 15.71 -39.14 -15.76
C THR A 115 15.52 -37.88 -14.94
N GLY A 116 16.02 -36.76 -15.46
CA GLY A 116 15.77 -35.44 -14.90
C GLY A 116 14.28 -35.11 -15.01
N SER A 117 13.63 -34.96 -13.86
CA SER A 117 12.39 -34.19 -13.74
C SER A 117 12.47 -33.40 -12.44
N SER A 118 13.18 -32.28 -12.51
CA SER A 118 13.13 -31.23 -11.51
C SER A 118 11.78 -30.51 -11.62
N THR A 119 10.76 -31.04 -10.95
CA THR A 119 9.53 -30.28 -10.67
C THR A 119 9.69 -29.62 -9.30
N THR A 120 10.39 -28.50 -9.26
CA THR A 120 10.43 -27.58 -8.11
C THR A 120 9.13 -26.77 -8.05
N SER A 121 8.16 -27.24 -7.28
CA SER A 121 6.97 -26.48 -6.90
C SER A 121 7.26 -25.65 -5.64
N GLY A 122 7.88 -24.47 -5.83
CA GLY A 122 8.19 -23.50 -4.77
C GLY A 122 8.08 -22.02 -5.19
N GLY A 123 7.25 -21.70 -6.19
CA GLY A 123 7.35 -20.45 -6.95
C GLY A 123 6.48 -19.25 -6.54
N GLY A 124 5.74 -19.28 -5.42
CA GLY A 124 4.71 -18.27 -5.15
C GLY A 124 5.18 -16.99 -4.43
N GLN A 125 6.02 -17.10 -3.41
CA GLN A 125 6.41 -15.93 -2.59
C GLN A 125 7.71 -15.26 -3.04
N GLY A 126 8.64 -16.01 -3.65
CA GLY A 126 9.88 -15.45 -4.18
C GLY A 126 9.62 -14.45 -5.32
N MET A 127 8.63 -14.73 -6.19
CA MET A 127 8.39 -13.92 -7.38
C MET A 127 7.93 -12.48 -7.08
N CYS A 128 7.18 -12.27 -6.01
CA CYS A 128 6.68 -10.94 -5.63
C CYS A 128 7.77 -10.04 -5.01
N LYS A 129 8.94 -10.62 -4.70
CA LYS A 129 10.12 -9.92 -4.20
C LYS A 129 11.32 -10.08 -5.14
N THR A 130 11.11 -10.57 -6.36
CA THR A 130 12.18 -10.73 -7.34
C THR A 130 12.14 -9.54 -8.30
N PRO A 131 13.27 -8.81 -8.49
CA PRO A 131 13.33 -7.71 -9.44
C PRO A 131 12.91 -8.14 -10.86
N ASP A 132 12.35 -7.20 -11.63
CA ASP A 132 12.02 -7.34 -13.06
C ASP A 132 10.98 -8.42 -13.40
N GLN A 133 10.30 -8.98 -12.41
CA GLN A 133 9.21 -9.97 -12.56
C GLN A 133 7.80 -9.33 -12.59
N TYR A 134 7.70 -8.01 -12.61
CA TYR A 134 6.46 -7.23 -12.70
C TYR A 134 5.86 -7.27 -14.12
N ASP A 135 4.54 -7.13 -14.25
CA ASP A 135 3.82 -7.07 -15.53
C ASP A 135 3.20 -5.69 -15.80
N SER A 136 3.24 -4.81 -14.82
CA SER A 136 2.61 -3.50 -14.82
C SER A 136 3.32 -2.56 -13.86
N PHE A 137 2.88 -1.30 -13.86
CA PHE A 137 3.21 -0.34 -12.81
C PHE A 137 1.93 0.26 -12.24
N VAL A 138 2.01 0.80 -11.03
CA VAL A 138 1.04 1.73 -10.47
C VAL A 138 1.73 3.07 -10.26
N LEU A 139 1.31 4.09 -10.99
CA LEU A 139 1.68 5.48 -10.69
C LEU A 139 0.68 6.02 -9.66
N ALA A 140 1.14 6.19 -8.42
CA ALA A 140 0.36 6.80 -7.35
C ALA A 140 0.69 8.29 -7.25
N MET A 141 -0.35 9.12 -7.34
CA MET A 141 -0.25 10.58 -7.34
C MET A 141 -1.11 11.16 -6.22
N SER A 142 -0.50 11.82 -5.26
CA SER A 142 -1.22 12.50 -4.19
C SER A 142 -1.86 13.79 -4.70
N TRP A 143 -3.09 14.06 -4.26
CA TRP A 143 -3.58 15.43 -4.16
C TRP A 143 -3.14 15.96 -2.80
N GLN A 144 -1.96 16.59 -2.75
CA GLN A 144 -1.26 16.89 -1.50
C GLN A 144 -2.12 17.63 -0.46
N PRO A 145 -2.91 18.68 -0.83
CA PRO A 145 -3.73 19.37 0.16
C PRO A 145 -4.79 18.45 0.77
N GLY A 146 -5.45 17.63 -0.05
CA GLY A 146 -6.44 16.68 0.44
C GLY A 146 -5.82 15.56 1.28
N PHE A 147 -4.62 15.09 0.92
CA PHE A 147 -3.86 14.16 1.75
C PHE A 147 -3.55 14.76 3.13
N CYS A 148 -3.00 15.97 3.17
CA CYS A 148 -2.62 16.64 4.41
C CYS A 148 -3.83 16.88 5.33
N GLU A 149 -4.94 17.34 4.76
CA GLU A 149 -6.12 17.71 5.54
C GLU A 149 -7.00 16.52 5.92
N TRP A 150 -7.14 15.49 5.07
CA TRP A 150 -8.20 14.48 5.26
C TRP A 150 -7.72 13.06 5.55
N THR A 151 -6.41 12.82 5.65
CA THR A 151 -5.86 11.51 5.97
C THR A 151 -5.21 11.48 7.35
N ALA A 152 -5.26 10.32 8.00
CA ALA A 152 -4.56 10.14 9.28
C ALA A 152 -3.05 10.32 9.14
N GLY A 153 -2.46 10.00 7.98
CA GLY A 153 -1.03 10.21 7.71
C GLY A 153 -0.68 11.69 7.57
N GLY A 154 -1.48 12.46 6.83
CA GLY A 154 -1.28 13.89 6.64
C GLY A 154 -1.39 14.71 7.93
N ARG A 155 -2.37 14.38 8.78
CA ARG A 155 -2.60 15.05 10.07
C ARG A 155 -1.54 14.77 11.15
N ARG A 156 -0.56 13.90 10.88
CA ARG A 156 0.43 13.42 11.87
C ARG A 156 1.82 14.03 11.69
N GLY A 157 1.90 15.37 11.72
CA GLY A 157 3.18 16.08 11.85
C GLY A 157 4.15 15.84 10.69
N LYS A 158 3.63 15.76 9.47
CA LYS A 158 4.46 15.69 8.27
C LYS A 158 4.98 17.09 7.92
N PRO A 159 6.30 17.31 7.80
CA PRO A 159 6.85 18.65 7.58
C PRO A 159 6.28 19.36 6.34
N GLU A 160 5.99 18.62 5.27
CA GLU A 160 5.36 19.16 4.07
C GLU A 160 3.91 19.60 4.28
N CYS A 161 3.19 18.96 5.21
CA CYS A 161 1.83 19.34 5.57
C CYS A 161 1.82 20.52 6.55
N GLU A 162 2.74 20.55 7.52
CA GLU A 162 2.91 21.69 8.44
C GLU A 162 3.33 22.95 7.68
N ALA A 163 4.26 22.83 6.73
CA ALA A 163 4.65 23.95 5.89
C ALA A 163 3.50 24.44 4.99
N MET A 164 2.59 23.54 4.59
CA MET A 164 1.40 23.90 3.83
C MET A 164 0.37 24.65 4.69
N GLU A 165 0.15 24.19 5.91
CA GLU A 165 -0.68 24.86 6.91
C GLU A 165 -0.16 26.27 7.25
N ASP A 166 1.16 26.41 7.42
CA ASP A 166 1.83 27.68 7.70
C ASP A 166 1.91 28.62 6.48
N GLY A 167 1.44 28.19 5.30
CA GLY A 167 1.52 28.95 4.05
C GLY A 167 2.93 29.05 3.44
N LYS A 168 3.91 28.32 3.97
CA LYS A 168 5.30 28.26 3.46
C LYS A 168 5.42 27.38 2.22
N LEU A 169 4.52 26.42 2.05
CA LEU A 169 4.41 25.56 0.89
C LEU A 169 3.03 25.73 0.25
N LYS A 170 3.01 26.01 -1.06
CA LYS A 170 1.78 26.03 -1.84
C LYS A 170 1.83 24.96 -2.92
N VAL A 171 0.95 23.96 -2.84
CA VAL A 171 0.83 22.90 -3.85
C VAL A 171 -0.50 23.05 -4.59
N THR A 172 -0.42 23.21 -5.91
CA THR A 172 -1.59 23.37 -6.79
C THR A 172 -1.59 22.36 -7.94
N ASN A 173 -0.88 21.25 -7.77
CA ASN A 173 -0.67 20.20 -8.75
C ASN A 173 -0.70 18.84 -8.07
N LEU A 174 -0.86 17.79 -8.88
CA LEU A 174 -0.64 16.42 -8.41
C LEU A 174 0.84 16.24 -8.06
N THR A 175 1.11 15.50 -6.99
CA THR A 175 2.45 15.17 -6.52
C THR A 175 2.68 13.66 -6.57
N LEU A 176 3.93 13.24 -6.75
CA LEU A 176 4.34 11.85 -6.74
C LEU A 176 4.21 11.29 -5.32
N HIS A 177 3.39 10.25 -5.18
CA HIS A 177 3.47 9.33 -4.05
C HIS A 177 4.52 8.26 -4.37
N GLY A 178 4.37 7.58 -5.51
CA GLY A 178 5.33 6.57 -5.96
C GLY A 178 5.02 5.98 -7.34
N LEU A 179 6.01 5.27 -7.90
CA LEU A 179 5.89 4.51 -9.15
C LEU A 179 6.18 3.05 -8.87
N TRP A 180 5.16 2.23 -8.69
CA TRP A 180 5.33 0.89 -8.14
C TRP A 180 5.34 -0.15 -9.26
N PRO A 181 6.47 -0.80 -9.57
CA PRO A 181 6.41 -2.04 -10.34
C PRO A 181 5.43 -2.99 -9.65
N ASN A 182 4.56 -3.64 -10.41
CA ASN A 182 3.57 -4.54 -9.85
C ASN A 182 3.34 -5.77 -10.72
N ARG A 183 2.84 -6.83 -10.10
CA ARG A 183 2.40 -8.04 -10.78
C ARG A 183 0.99 -8.37 -10.34
N GLN A 184 0.10 -8.65 -11.28
CA GLN A 184 -1.32 -8.88 -10.98
C GLN A 184 -1.53 -9.95 -9.88
N GLN A 185 -0.76 -11.03 -9.94
CA GLN A 185 -0.81 -12.15 -8.99
C GLN A 185 -0.35 -11.78 -7.57
N CYS A 186 0.43 -10.71 -7.43
CA CYS A 186 0.98 -10.26 -6.16
C CYS A 186 0.09 -9.23 -5.45
N GLY A 187 -0.95 -8.70 -6.12
CA GLY A 187 -1.85 -7.70 -5.55
C GLY A 187 -1.09 -6.44 -5.13
N ILE A 188 -0.98 -6.21 -3.82
CA ILE A 188 -0.23 -5.09 -3.22
C ILE A 188 1.13 -5.51 -2.64
N SER A 189 1.48 -6.79 -2.75
CA SER A 189 2.63 -7.41 -2.07
C SER A 189 3.88 -7.48 -2.97
N TYR A 190 3.83 -6.95 -4.20
CA TYR A 190 5.00 -6.87 -5.05
C TYR A 190 5.93 -5.74 -4.54
N GLY A 191 7.10 -6.09 -4.02
CA GLY A 191 7.99 -5.12 -3.38
C GLY A 191 9.18 -5.74 -2.64
N ASP A 192 9.98 -4.87 -2.04
CA ASP A 192 11.14 -5.20 -1.20
C ASP A 192 12.14 -6.14 -1.91
N CYS A 193 12.43 -5.84 -3.19
CA CYS A 193 13.20 -6.76 -4.04
C CYS A 193 14.71 -6.72 -3.82
N SER A 194 15.25 -5.65 -3.22
CA SER A 194 16.62 -5.61 -2.71
C SER A 194 16.78 -4.55 -1.62
N ASN A 195 17.97 -4.48 -1.03
CA ASN A 195 18.36 -3.47 -0.04
C ASN A 195 19.27 -2.37 -0.63
N ALA A 196 19.27 -2.18 -1.96
CA ALA A 196 20.10 -1.15 -2.59
C ALA A 196 19.74 0.24 -2.04
N PRO A 197 20.72 1.07 -1.62
CA PRO A 197 20.44 2.36 -1.00
C PRO A 197 19.92 3.39 -2.02
N MET A 198 19.14 4.35 -1.54
CA MET A 198 18.69 5.50 -2.33
C MET A 198 19.74 6.62 -2.23
N ASN A 199 20.63 6.73 -3.20
CA ASN A 199 21.52 7.89 -3.34
C ASN A 199 21.04 8.78 -4.48
N LEU A 200 20.56 9.98 -4.16
CA LEU A 200 20.10 10.97 -5.14
C LEU A 200 21.05 12.14 -5.20
N SER A 201 21.35 12.59 -6.42
CA SER A 201 22.06 13.84 -6.68
C SER A 201 21.27 15.05 -6.18
N LYS A 202 21.98 16.15 -5.89
CA LYS A 202 21.33 17.41 -5.48
C LYS A 202 20.42 17.95 -6.59
N GLU A 203 20.84 17.75 -7.84
CA GLU A 203 20.14 18.14 -9.06
C GLU A 203 18.82 17.36 -9.19
N THR A 204 18.80 16.07 -8.84
CA THR A 204 17.56 15.30 -8.79
C THR A 204 16.66 15.74 -7.66
N ILE A 205 17.17 15.94 -6.44
CA ILE A 205 16.36 16.44 -5.32
C ILE A 205 15.69 17.77 -5.68
N SER A 206 16.45 18.71 -6.28
CA SER A 206 15.91 19.99 -6.75
C SER A 206 14.85 19.83 -7.84
N TYR A 207 15.00 18.83 -8.73
CA TYR A 207 14.04 18.56 -9.80
C TYR A 207 12.73 17.95 -9.27
N ILE A 208 12.83 17.00 -8.34
CA ILE A 208 11.68 16.23 -7.86
C ILE A 208 10.96 16.90 -6.69
N GLY A 209 11.64 17.71 -5.87
CA GLY A 209 11.06 18.34 -4.68
C GLY A 209 9.72 19.04 -4.91
N PRO A 210 9.58 19.91 -5.93
CA PRO A 210 8.28 20.55 -6.24
C PRO A 210 7.16 19.58 -6.64
N TRP A 211 7.50 18.36 -7.03
CA TRP A 211 6.57 17.31 -7.45
C TRP A 211 6.46 16.18 -6.43
N MET A 212 7.30 16.15 -5.40
CA MET A 212 7.30 15.16 -4.31
C MET A 212 7.74 15.89 -3.02
N PRO A 213 6.85 16.71 -2.41
CA PRO A 213 7.23 17.77 -1.47
C PRO A 213 7.96 17.33 -0.22
N ASN A 214 7.84 16.06 0.21
CA ASN A 214 8.61 15.56 1.35
C ASN A 214 10.12 15.76 1.13
N PHE A 215 10.62 15.67 -0.12
CA PHE A 215 12.04 15.88 -0.43
C PHE A 215 12.54 17.32 -0.18
N LEU A 216 11.63 18.29 0.02
CA LEU A 216 11.98 19.64 0.43
C LEU A 216 12.35 19.72 1.92
N TYR A 217 12.00 18.70 2.72
CA TYR A 217 12.14 18.70 4.18
C TYR A 217 12.92 17.48 4.70
N GLU A 218 12.67 16.29 4.14
CA GLU A 218 13.24 15.03 4.60
C GLU A 218 13.34 13.98 3.49
N LYS A 219 14.11 12.90 3.74
CA LYS A 219 14.33 11.81 2.77
C LYS A 219 13.62 10.50 3.11
N GLY A 220 13.18 10.31 4.36
CA GLY A 220 12.72 9.00 4.87
C GLY A 220 11.56 8.40 4.07
N PHE A 221 10.61 9.23 3.62
CA PHE A 221 9.53 8.75 2.75
C PHE A 221 10.04 8.29 1.38
N GLY A 222 10.94 9.06 0.75
CA GLY A 222 11.59 8.66 -0.50
C GLY A 222 12.39 7.36 -0.36
N GLU A 223 13.10 7.19 0.75
CA GLU A 223 13.85 5.95 1.06
C GLU A 223 12.90 4.75 1.20
N HIS A 224 11.73 4.94 1.81
CA HIS A 224 10.69 3.92 1.88
C HIS A 224 10.20 3.51 0.49
N GLU A 225 9.83 4.48 -0.34
CA GLU A 225 9.34 4.24 -1.71
C GLU A 225 10.40 3.56 -2.58
N TRP A 226 11.66 3.97 -2.46
CA TRP A 226 12.76 3.32 -3.17
C TRP A 226 12.94 1.88 -2.72
N ARG A 227 13.11 1.63 -1.41
CA ARG A 227 13.35 0.30 -0.85
C ARG A 227 12.21 -0.65 -1.19
N LYS A 228 10.97 -0.22 -0.98
CA LYS A 228 9.79 -1.06 -1.18
C LYS A 228 9.46 -1.27 -2.66
N HIS A 229 9.66 -0.28 -3.53
CA HIS A 229 9.17 -0.33 -4.90
C HIS A 229 10.26 -0.09 -5.95
N GLY A 230 11.08 0.94 -5.79
CA GLY A 230 12.13 1.32 -6.74
C GLY A 230 13.18 0.23 -7.00
N THR A 231 13.53 -0.56 -5.98
CA THR A 231 14.48 -1.68 -6.08
C THR A 231 14.00 -2.88 -6.90
N CYS A 232 12.71 -2.93 -7.25
CA CYS A 232 12.13 -4.02 -8.03
C CYS A 232 12.28 -3.86 -9.55
N GLN A 233 12.90 -2.77 -9.99
CA GLN A 233 13.38 -2.58 -11.35
C GLN A 233 14.90 -2.40 -11.33
N THR A 234 15.62 -3.00 -12.27
CA THR A 234 17.10 -2.92 -12.31
C THR A 234 17.64 -2.00 -13.40
N THR A 235 16.79 -1.52 -14.30
CA THR A 235 17.21 -0.72 -15.47
C THR A 235 17.55 0.73 -15.12
N LEU A 236 16.87 1.32 -14.14
CA LEU A 236 17.04 2.72 -13.74
C LEU A 236 17.74 2.80 -12.38
N ASN A 237 18.79 3.61 -12.31
CA ASN A 237 19.35 4.03 -11.03
C ASN A 237 18.35 4.94 -10.26
N PRO A 238 18.56 5.19 -8.95
CA PRO A 238 17.64 5.99 -8.15
C PRO A 238 17.30 7.36 -8.76
N ASP A 239 18.31 8.10 -9.24
CA ASP A 239 18.10 9.39 -9.89
C ASP A 239 17.14 9.29 -11.08
N ALA A 240 17.42 8.37 -12.01
CA ALA A 240 16.61 8.19 -13.21
C ALA A 240 15.20 7.67 -12.89
N TYR A 241 15.05 6.83 -11.86
CA TYR A 241 13.76 6.30 -11.42
C TYR A 241 12.84 7.41 -10.88
N PHE A 242 13.31 8.25 -9.95
CA PHE A 242 12.48 9.31 -9.39
C PHE A 242 12.20 10.42 -10.42
N ARG A 243 13.18 10.78 -11.27
CA ARG A 243 12.94 11.73 -12.36
C ARG A 243 11.89 11.20 -13.34
N ARG A 244 11.99 9.93 -13.75
CA ARG A 244 10.99 9.28 -14.58
C ARG A 244 9.61 9.32 -13.93
N ALA A 245 9.51 8.94 -12.66
CA ALA A 245 8.24 8.95 -11.94
C ALA A 245 7.60 10.35 -11.92
N VAL A 246 8.40 11.40 -11.65
CA VAL A 246 7.94 12.80 -11.71
C VAL A 246 7.50 13.20 -13.12
N ASP A 247 8.21 12.79 -14.17
CA ASP A 247 7.81 13.08 -15.56
C ASP A 247 6.46 12.47 -15.91
N LEU A 248 6.16 11.27 -15.39
CA LEU A 248 4.85 10.64 -15.54
C LEU A 248 3.74 11.41 -14.80
N VAL A 249 4.03 11.91 -13.58
CA VAL A 249 3.10 12.77 -12.85
C VAL A 249 2.82 14.05 -13.64
N LYS A 250 3.85 14.70 -14.17
CA LYS A 250 3.70 15.90 -15.01
C LYS A 250 2.81 15.63 -16.22
N GLN A 251 3.09 14.54 -16.94
CA GLN A 251 2.31 14.14 -18.12
C GLN A 251 0.82 13.94 -17.78
N PHE A 252 0.48 13.30 -16.65
CA PHE A 252 -0.91 13.18 -16.21
C PHE A 252 -1.49 14.51 -15.72
N ASN A 253 -0.73 15.29 -14.95
CA ASN A 253 -1.14 16.59 -14.42
C ASN A 253 -1.48 17.62 -15.51
N ASP A 254 -0.82 17.51 -16.67
CA ASP A 254 -1.02 18.41 -17.81
C ASP A 254 -2.11 17.92 -18.80
N SER A 255 -2.61 16.71 -18.60
CA SER A 255 -3.79 16.20 -19.31
C SER A 255 -5.04 17.06 -19.07
N SER A 256 -6.07 16.84 -19.86
CA SER A 256 -7.39 17.46 -19.67
C SER A 256 -8.00 17.13 -18.29
N ALA A 257 -7.80 15.91 -17.79
CA ALA A 257 -8.29 15.46 -16.48
C ALA A 257 -7.51 16.11 -15.33
N GLY A 258 -6.17 16.17 -15.43
CA GLY A 258 -5.32 16.86 -14.45
C GLY A 258 -5.61 18.36 -14.38
N ARG A 259 -5.78 19.02 -15.53
CA ARG A 259 -6.22 20.43 -15.59
C ARG A 259 -7.58 20.66 -14.96
N TYR A 260 -8.52 19.75 -15.15
CA TYR A 260 -9.85 19.87 -14.57
C TYR A 260 -9.83 19.90 -13.05
N ILE A 261 -8.98 19.08 -12.40
CA ILE A 261 -8.75 19.16 -10.96
C ILE A 261 -8.21 20.54 -10.59
N ARG A 262 -7.14 20.98 -11.26
CA ARG A 262 -6.45 22.25 -10.94
C ARG A 262 -7.29 23.51 -11.17
N GLN A 263 -8.25 23.45 -12.10
CA GLN A 263 -9.19 24.54 -12.36
C GLN A 263 -10.29 24.66 -11.30
N ASN A 264 -10.45 23.65 -10.44
CA ASN A 264 -11.50 23.59 -9.42
C ASN A 264 -10.94 23.52 -7.99
N ILE A 265 -9.71 23.97 -7.78
CA ILE A 265 -9.08 24.05 -6.46
C ILE A 265 -9.94 24.89 -5.50
N GLY A 266 -10.20 24.38 -4.31
CA GLY A 266 -11.10 24.97 -3.30
C GLY A 266 -12.58 24.67 -3.53
N GLY A 267 -12.94 24.07 -4.67
CA GLY A 267 -14.30 23.74 -5.06
C GLY A 267 -14.55 22.24 -5.12
N ALA A 268 -15.28 21.83 -6.16
CA ALA A 268 -15.61 20.44 -6.43
C ALA A 268 -15.52 20.14 -7.94
N ILE A 269 -15.32 18.87 -8.27
CA ILE A 269 -15.43 18.33 -9.62
C ILE A 269 -16.49 17.23 -9.68
N SER A 270 -17.01 16.97 -10.88
CA SER A 270 -17.78 15.76 -11.16
C SER A 270 -16.84 14.61 -11.53
N ARG A 271 -17.01 13.47 -10.89
CA ARG A 271 -16.31 12.22 -11.18
C ARG A 271 -16.61 11.76 -12.60
N ASN A 272 -17.87 11.84 -13.03
CA ASN A 272 -18.28 11.50 -14.38
C ASN A 272 -17.57 12.39 -15.41
N THR A 273 -17.56 13.71 -15.20
CA THR A 273 -16.84 14.64 -16.08
C THR A 273 -15.33 14.40 -16.09
N PHE A 274 -14.73 14.03 -14.96
CA PHE A 274 -13.32 13.64 -14.91
C PHE A 274 -13.04 12.44 -15.86
N TYR A 275 -13.88 11.41 -15.80
CA TYR A 275 -13.74 10.23 -16.65
C TYR A 275 -14.11 10.50 -18.13
N GLU A 276 -15.04 11.42 -18.41
CA GLU A 276 -15.34 11.87 -19.77
C GLU A 276 -14.13 12.58 -20.41
N LYS A 277 -13.40 13.40 -19.64
CA LYS A 277 -12.15 14.03 -20.11
C LYS A 277 -11.08 13.00 -20.45
N LEU A 278 -10.90 11.98 -19.60
CA LEU A 278 -10.01 10.85 -19.91
C LEU A 278 -10.44 10.11 -21.18
N LYS A 279 -11.74 9.84 -21.34
CA LYS A 279 -12.28 9.20 -22.54
C LYS A 279 -11.98 10.00 -23.80
N ALA A 280 -12.23 11.32 -23.76
CA ALA A 280 -12.01 12.20 -24.90
C ALA A 280 -10.54 12.25 -25.32
N GLU A 281 -9.61 12.25 -24.37
CA GLU A 281 -8.18 12.33 -24.65
C GLU A 281 -7.55 10.98 -25.06
N THR A 282 -8.06 9.87 -24.53
CA THR A 282 -7.51 8.53 -24.77
C THR A 282 -8.19 7.79 -25.93
N GLY A 283 -9.45 8.12 -26.21
CA GLY A 283 -10.29 7.46 -27.21
C GLY A 283 -10.66 6.02 -26.85
N SER A 284 -10.53 5.61 -25.59
CA SER A 284 -10.80 4.25 -25.11
C SER A 284 -11.53 4.29 -23.78
N ASP A 285 -12.36 3.30 -23.45
CA ASP A 285 -12.96 3.17 -22.10
C ASP A 285 -12.06 2.40 -21.11
N ALA A 286 -10.91 1.89 -21.57
CA ALA A 286 -10.00 1.08 -20.75
C ALA A 286 -9.35 1.86 -19.58
N TYR A 287 -9.48 3.20 -19.54
CA TYR A 287 -9.10 4.01 -18.39
C TYR A 287 -9.93 3.68 -17.14
N ARG A 288 -11.16 3.16 -17.27
CA ARG A 288 -12.08 2.97 -16.13
C ARG A 288 -11.56 1.97 -15.10
N ASP A 289 -10.84 0.97 -15.57
CA ASP A 289 -10.22 -0.05 -14.73
C ASP A 289 -8.81 0.35 -14.26
N SER A 290 -8.24 1.38 -14.89
CA SER A 290 -6.83 1.72 -14.79
C SER A 290 -6.58 3.00 -14.00
N VAL A 291 -7.53 3.94 -13.99
CA VAL A 291 -7.43 5.21 -13.27
C VAL A 291 -8.42 5.22 -12.11
N LYS A 292 -7.90 5.17 -10.89
CA LYS A 292 -8.68 5.14 -9.64
C LYS A 292 -8.56 6.47 -8.91
N LEU A 293 -9.70 7.04 -8.56
CA LEU A 293 -9.77 8.20 -7.66
C LEU A 293 -9.96 7.74 -6.21
N MET A 294 -9.06 8.17 -5.35
CA MET A 294 -9.06 7.87 -3.93
C MET A 294 -9.50 9.13 -3.16
N CYS A 295 -10.54 8.95 -2.35
CA CYS A 295 -11.08 9.97 -1.47
C CYS A 295 -11.04 9.53 0.00
N SER A 296 -10.89 10.52 0.88
CA SER A 296 -11.31 10.44 2.28
C SER A 296 -12.65 11.18 2.42
N GLY A 297 -13.73 10.44 2.64
CA GLY A 297 -15.08 10.99 2.50
C GLY A 297 -15.32 11.47 1.05
N GLN A 298 -15.52 12.78 0.89
CA GLN A 298 -15.73 13.42 -0.41
C GLN A 298 -14.48 14.13 -0.97
N TYR A 299 -13.37 14.15 -0.23
CA TYR A 299 -12.18 14.92 -0.60
C TYR A 299 -11.18 14.05 -1.33
N LEU A 300 -10.71 14.51 -2.50
CA LEU A 300 -9.68 13.82 -3.27
C LEU A 300 -8.38 13.79 -2.47
N THR A 301 -7.78 12.60 -2.32
CA THR A 301 -6.49 12.43 -1.62
C THR A 301 -5.43 11.85 -2.53
N GLU A 302 -5.80 10.99 -3.48
CA GLU A 302 -4.85 10.33 -4.36
C GLU A 302 -5.52 9.89 -5.68
N ILE A 303 -4.73 9.78 -6.73
CA ILE A 303 -5.08 9.16 -8.01
C ILE A 303 -4.06 8.05 -8.27
N GLN A 304 -4.54 6.83 -8.50
CA GLN A 304 -3.69 5.71 -8.91
C GLN A 304 -3.94 5.38 -10.37
N VAL A 305 -2.88 5.27 -11.15
CA VAL A 305 -2.91 4.92 -12.57
C VAL A 305 -2.13 3.63 -12.78
N LYS A 306 -2.83 2.57 -13.21
CA LYS A 306 -2.20 1.34 -13.70
C LYS A 306 -1.59 1.64 -15.07
N LEU A 307 -0.32 1.29 -15.23
CA LEU A 307 0.43 1.45 -16.47
C LEU A 307 0.91 0.08 -16.97
N PRO A 308 0.96 -0.15 -18.29
CA PRO A 308 1.58 -1.35 -18.84
C PRO A 308 3.08 -1.37 -18.53
N ARG A 309 3.70 -2.57 -18.52
CA ARG A 309 5.15 -2.72 -18.27
C ARG A 309 5.99 -1.86 -19.21
N ASP A 310 5.56 -1.69 -20.46
CA ASP A 310 6.28 -0.97 -21.51
C ASP A 310 5.70 0.43 -21.80
N TYR A 311 5.06 1.06 -20.80
CA TYR A 311 4.48 2.40 -20.89
C TYR A 311 5.39 3.41 -21.63
N LYS A 312 4.78 4.35 -22.37
CA LYS A 312 5.52 5.35 -23.15
C LYS A 312 5.48 6.72 -22.45
N ALA A 313 6.62 7.12 -21.90
CA ALA A 313 6.80 8.45 -21.28
C ALA A 313 7.02 9.55 -22.33
N GLY A 314 6.63 10.80 -22.00
CA GLY A 314 6.96 11.99 -22.80
C GLY A 314 6.06 12.23 -24.03
N GLY A 315 4.95 11.50 -24.14
CA GLY A 315 3.98 11.62 -25.22
C GLY A 315 2.60 12.07 -24.76
N THR A 316 1.55 11.65 -25.47
CA THR A 316 0.16 11.89 -25.06
C THR A 316 -0.26 10.99 -23.90
N LEU A 317 -1.33 11.36 -23.18
CA LEU A 317 -1.88 10.49 -22.13
C LEU A 317 -2.31 9.11 -22.69
N LYS A 318 -2.80 9.07 -23.94
CA LYS A 318 -3.11 7.81 -24.64
C LYS A 318 -1.89 6.89 -24.73
N GLN A 319 -0.73 7.43 -25.09
CA GLN A 319 0.50 6.65 -25.20
C GLN A 319 1.02 6.19 -23.84
N LEU A 320 0.83 7.00 -22.80
CA LEU A 320 1.17 6.62 -21.43
C LEU A 320 0.33 5.44 -20.94
N LEU A 321 -0.99 5.52 -21.15
CA LEU A 321 -1.91 4.47 -20.71
C LEU A 321 -1.80 3.21 -21.57
N GLY A 322 -1.54 3.33 -22.88
CA GLY A 322 -1.43 2.17 -23.76
C GLY A 322 -2.65 1.23 -23.72
N ASP A 323 -2.43 -0.03 -24.06
CA ASP A 323 -3.44 -1.09 -23.92
C ASP A 323 -3.48 -1.56 -22.47
N GLN A 324 -4.61 -1.37 -21.81
CA GLN A 324 -4.71 -1.57 -20.37
C GLN A 324 -5.02 -3.03 -20.01
N PRO A 325 -4.36 -3.62 -19.00
CA PRO A 325 -4.62 -5.00 -18.62
C PRO A 325 -5.93 -5.08 -17.84
N SER A 326 -6.73 -6.12 -18.10
CA SER A 326 -8.00 -6.39 -17.41
C SER A 326 -7.86 -6.40 -15.88
N GLY A 327 -8.91 -5.96 -15.20
CA GLY A 327 -8.97 -5.91 -13.74
C GLY A 327 -10.18 -5.09 -13.27
N SER A 328 -10.67 -5.32 -12.06
CA SER A 328 -11.79 -4.54 -11.53
C SER A 328 -11.33 -3.16 -11.08
N GLY A 329 -11.86 -2.12 -11.72
CA GLY A 329 -11.83 -0.75 -11.24
C GLY A 329 -12.43 -0.62 -9.83
N GLY A 330 -11.90 0.30 -9.03
CA GLY A 330 -12.38 0.52 -7.67
C GLY A 330 -11.58 1.57 -6.92
N GLY A 331 -11.96 2.83 -7.07
CA GLY A 331 -11.52 3.93 -6.22
C GLY A 331 -12.39 4.09 -4.97
N THR A 332 -11.93 4.88 -4.00
CA THR A 332 -12.73 5.18 -2.80
C THR A 332 -13.65 6.38 -2.97
N CYS A 333 -13.52 7.19 -4.03
CA CYS A 333 -14.46 8.25 -4.37
C CYS A 333 -15.80 7.70 -4.86
N ARG A 334 -16.80 7.58 -3.96
CA ARG A 334 -18.11 6.95 -4.25
C ARG A 334 -19.17 7.89 -4.81
N ARG A 335 -19.08 9.19 -4.54
CA ARG A 335 -20.03 10.20 -5.05
C ARG A 335 -19.56 10.78 -6.39
N ASP A 336 -20.48 11.39 -7.12
CA ASP A 336 -20.11 12.14 -8.33
C ASP A 336 -19.41 13.44 -7.98
N GLU A 337 -19.92 14.19 -7.01
CA GLU A 337 -19.22 15.36 -6.47
C GLU A 337 -17.99 14.93 -5.65
N ILE A 338 -16.82 15.44 -6.03
CA ILE A 338 -15.54 15.24 -5.35
C ILE A 338 -14.95 16.62 -5.03
N ARG A 339 -14.65 16.88 -3.75
CA ARG A 339 -14.04 18.12 -3.29
C ARG A 339 -12.54 18.14 -3.57
N ILE A 340 -12.06 19.25 -4.11
CA ILE A 340 -10.65 19.47 -4.43
C ILE A 340 -10.09 20.47 -3.43
N GLU A 341 -9.41 19.96 -2.42
CA GLU A 341 -8.89 20.76 -1.32
C GLU A 341 -7.87 21.80 -1.81
N ALA A 342 -7.93 23.03 -1.29
CA ALA A 342 -6.93 24.05 -1.59
C ALA A 342 -5.71 23.91 -0.68
N SER A 343 -4.55 24.35 -1.15
CA SER A 343 -3.35 24.40 -0.30
C SER A 343 -3.59 25.33 0.90
N GLY A 344 -3.35 24.81 2.10
CA GLY A 344 -3.69 25.44 3.37
C GLY A 344 -4.50 24.49 4.24
N ARG A 345 -5.00 24.97 5.38
CA ARG A 345 -6.07 24.34 6.16
C ARG A 345 -7.36 25.13 6.04
#